data_AF-A0A937JCF4-F1
#
_entry.id   AF-A0A937JCF4-F1
#
_cell.length_a   1.000
_cell.length_b   1.000
_cell.length_c   1.000
_cell.angle_alpha   90.00
_cell.angle_beta   90.00
_cell.angle_gamma   90.00
#
_symmetry.space_group_name_H-M   'P 1'
#
loop_
_entity.id
_entity.type
_entity.pdbx_description
1 polymer ?
#
loop_
_entity_poly.entity_id
_entity_poly.type
_entity_poly.pdbx_seq_one_letter_code
_entity_poly.pdbx_strand_id
1 'polypeptide(L)'
;HLDRIPECQTWNLQVDNYWMESLDYSYHRISINKHTAEVDSDGSVTLIVTPAASDAVNTLSTAGHTEGTLCFRWVGTDDPVHPHVEIVPVTTRD
;
A
#
# COMPACT_ATOMS: atom_id res chain seq x y z
N HIS A 1 -6.04 1.84 5.41
CA HIS A 1 -7.03 2.86 5.01
C HIS A 1 -6.57 4.23 5.47
N LEU A 2 -6.64 5.22 4.59
CA LEU A 2 -6.42 6.65 4.86
C LEU A 2 -7.74 7.36 4.59
N ASP A 3 -8.24 8.14 5.55
CA ASP A 3 -9.51 8.87 5.41
C ASP A 3 -9.39 10.06 4.44
N ARG A 4 -8.18 10.60 4.29
CA ARG A 4 -7.82 11.63 3.32
C ARG A 4 -6.34 11.52 2.94
N ILE A 5 -5.98 12.12 1.81
CA ILE A 5 -4.59 12.37 1.44
C ILE A 5 -4.28 13.84 1.75
N PRO A 6 -3.34 14.14 2.67
CA PRO A 6 -2.95 15.51 2.95
C PRO A 6 -2.22 16.11 1.75
N GLU A 7 -2.21 17.46 1.67
CA GLU A 7 -1.34 18.16 0.73
C GLU A 7 0.11 17.77 0.99
N CYS A 8 0.75 17.23 -0.04
CA CYS A 8 2.10 16.68 0.01
C CYS A 8 2.72 16.68 -1.39
N GLN A 9 4.04 16.67 -1.47
CA GLN A 9 4.76 16.51 -2.73
C GLN A 9 4.49 15.11 -3.31
N THR A 10 4.67 14.09 -2.48
CA THR A 10 4.34 12.69 -2.83
C THR A 10 4.16 11.86 -1.56
N TRP A 11 3.70 10.62 -1.76
CA TRP A 11 3.62 9.59 -0.73
C TRP A 11 3.74 8.22 -1.35
N ASN A 12 4.13 7.22 -0.55
CA ASN A 12 4.09 5.83 -0.98
C ASN A 12 3.91 4.85 0.18
N LEU A 13 3.47 3.64 -0.14
CA LEU A 13 3.60 2.45 0.69
C LEU A 13 4.46 1.43 -0.06
N GLN A 14 5.42 0.82 0.64
CA GLN A 14 6.26 -0.25 0.12
C GLN A 14 6.20 -1.48 1.04
N VAL A 15 6.16 -2.67 0.44
CA VAL A 15 6.28 -3.96 1.10
C VAL A 15 7.72 -4.44 1.03
N ASP A 16 8.26 -4.79 2.21
CA ASP A 16 9.65 -5.15 2.41
C ASP A 16 9.75 -6.53 3.07
N ASN A 17 10.87 -7.23 2.86
CA ASN A 17 11.16 -8.47 3.58
C ASN A 17 11.54 -8.18 5.05
N TYR A 18 11.85 -9.24 5.82
CA TYR A 18 12.27 -9.12 7.22
C TYR A 18 13.55 -8.27 7.41
N TRP A 19 14.40 -8.22 6.39
CA TRP A 19 15.66 -7.46 6.36
C TRP A 19 15.49 -6.00 5.93
N MET A 20 14.23 -5.54 5.80
CA MET A 20 13.87 -4.20 5.33
C MET A 20 14.36 -3.89 3.90
N GLU A 21 14.56 -4.93 3.09
CA GLU A 21 14.82 -4.79 1.67
C GLU A 21 13.48 -4.81 0.92
N SER A 22 13.34 -3.93 -0.07
CA SER A 22 12.20 -4.02 -0.97
C SER A 22 12.13 -5.38 -1.62
N LEU A 23 10.92 -5.90 -1.77
CA LEU A 23 10.68 -7.07 -2.62
C LEU A 23 10.96 -6.72 -4.10
N ASP A 24 11.02 -7.72 -4.98
CA ASP A 24 11.33 -7.51 -6.40
C ASP A 24 10.18 -6.83 -7.16
N TYR A 25 10.27 -5.50 -7.27
CA TYR A 25 9.29 -4.67 -7.96
C TYR A 25 9.24 -4.90 -9.48
N SER A 26 10.20 -5.63 -10.06
CA SER A 26 10.21 -5.94 -11.49
C SER A 26 9.14 -6.97 -11.86
N TYR A 27 8.77 -7.84 -10.91
CA TYR A 27 7.79 -8.91 -11.11
C TYR A 27 6.55 -8.77 -10.22
N HIS A 28 6.63 -8.01 -9.14
CA HIS A 28 5.56 -7.87 -8.18
C HIS A 28 5.21 -6.41 -7.93
N ARG A 29 3.91 -6.10 -7.84
CA ARG A 29 3.45 -4.79 -7.39
C ARG A 29 3.64 -4.69 -5.87
N ILE A 30 4.81 -4.27 -5.42
CA ILE A 30 5.19 -4.19 -4.00
C ILE A 30 5.25 -2.75 -3.48
N SER A 31 5.00 -1.77 -4.36
CA SER A 31 4.92 -0.36 -4.00
C SER A 31 3.80 0.35 -4.75
N ILE A 32 3.11 1.25 -4.06
CA ILE A 32 2.09 2.15 -4.61
C ILE A 32 2.39 3.55 -4.10
N ASN A 33 2.23 4.56 -4.95
CA ASN A 33 2.54 5.93 -4.64
C ASN A 33 1.42 6.89 -5.12
N LYS A 34 1.58 8.19 -4.83
CA LYS A 34 0.63 9.25 -5.20
C LYS A 34 0.21 9.23 -6.68
N HIS A 35 1.07 8.79 -7.60
CA HIS A 35 0.78 8.77 -9.03
C HIS A 35 0.05 7.50 -9.47
N THR A 36 0.26 6.37 -8.79
CA THR A 36 -0.31 5.07 -9.17
C THR A 36 -1.51 4.64 -8.33
N ALA A 37 -1.78 5.35 -7.23
CA ALA A 37 -2.95 5.11 -6.40
C ALA A 37 -4.21 5.71 -7.03
N GLU A 38 -5.34 5.01 -6.89
CA GLU A 38 -6.66 5.58 -7.13
C GLU A 38 -7.22 6.14 -5.81
N VAL A 39 -7.71 7.38 -5.86
CA VAL A 39 -8.34 8.06 -4.72
C VAL A 39 -9.85 7.95 -4.89
N ASP A 40 -10.54 7.53 -3.84
CA ASP A 40 -11.99 7.41 -3.83
C ASP A 40 -12.65 8.80 -3.95
N SER A 41 -13.95 8.83 -4.32
CA SER A 41 -14.68 10.09 -4.54
C SER A 41 -14.79 10.98 -3.29
N ASP A 42 -14.60 10.41 -2.10
CA ASP A 42 -14.58 11.10 -0.82
C ASP A 42 -13.19 11.59 -0.40
N GLY A 43 -12.16 11.34 -1.21
CA GLY A 43 -10.77 11.71 -0.94
C GLY A 43 -9.98 10.66 -0.14
N SER A 44 -10.60 9.55 0.23
CA SER A 44 -9.95 8.46 0.95
C SER A 44 -9.14 7.55 0.02
N VAL A 45 -8.24 6.76 0.61
CA VAL A 45 -7.49 5.72 -0.11
C VAL A 45 -7.43 4.44 0.73
N THR A 46 -7.82 3.34 0.12
CA THR A 46 -7.65 2.00 0.71
C THR A 46 -6.58 1.22 -0.05
N LEU A 47 -5.47 0.92 0.63
CA LEU A 47 -4.41 0.04 0.12
C LEU A 47 -4.60 -1.36 0.69
N ILE A 48 -4.45 -2.38 -0.15
CA ILE A 48 -4.62 -3.79 0.22
C ILE A 48 -3.28 -4.49 0.07
N VAL A 49 -2.77 -5.13 1.11
CA VAL A 49 -1.59 -6.02 1.02
C VAL A 49 -2.10 -7.46 1.08
N THR A 50 -1.78 -8.28 0.08
CA THR A 50 -2.36 -9.63 -0.04
C THR A 50 -1.39 -10.64 -0.67
N PRO A 51 -1.45 -11.92 -0.26
CA PRO A 51 -0.75 -13.01 -0.95
C PRO A 51 -1.47 -13.46 -2.24
N ALA A 52 -2.74 -13.08 -2.44
CA ALA A 52 -3.51 -13.46 -3.61
C ALA A 52 -3.13 -12.63 -4.84
N ALA A 53 -3.05 -13.27 -6.01
CA ALA A 53 -2.92 -12.55 -7.28
C ALA A 53 -4.15 -11.65 -7.50
N SER A 54 -3.91 -10.39 -7.81
CA SER A 54 -4.96 -9.41 -8.03
C SER A 54 -4.43 -8.29 -8.92
N ASP A 55 -5.16 -7.98 -9.99
CA ASP A 55 -4.91 -6.82 -10.83
C ASP A 55 -5.65 -5.57 -10.32
N ALA A 56 -6.41 -5.70 -9.23
CA ALA A 56 -7.14 -4.59 -8.64
C ALA A 56 -6.21 -3.43 -8.30
N VAL A 57 -6.75 -2.23 -8.47
CA VAL A 57 -6.09 -0.98 -8.09
C VAL A 57 -5.80 -0.99 -6.59
N ASN A 58 -4.79 -0.21 -6.18
CA ASN A 58 -4.39 -0.07 -4.78
C ASN A 58 -3.99 -1.38 -4.05
N THR A 59 -3.77 -2.48 -4.79
CA THR A 59 -3.37 -3.77 -4.22
C THR A 59 -1.87 -4.01 -4.37
N LEU A 60 -1.23 -4.47 -3.30
CA LEU A 60 0.18 -4.81 -3.20
C LEU A 60 0.34 -6.30 -2.90
N SER A 61 1.32 -6.93 -3.53
CA SER A 61 1.64 -8.35 -3.35
C SER A 61 2.59 -8.56 -2.18
N THR A 62 2.38 -9.63 -1.40
CA THR A 62 3.39 -10.11 -0.45
C THR A 62 4.51 -10.92 -1.10
N ALA A 63 4.43 -11.18 -2.42
CA ALA A 63 5.37 -12.00 -3.19
C ALA A 63 5.69 -13.36 -2.53
N GLY A 64 4.72 -13.97 -1.85
CA GLY A 64 4.88 -15.25 -1.16
C GLY A 64 5.47 -15.16 0.25
N HIS A 65 5.82 -13.97 0.73
CA HIS A 65 6.27 -13.78 2.11
C HIS A 65 5.08 -13.82 3.08
N THR A 66 5.27 -14.48 4.23
CA THR A 66 4.32 -14.54 5.34
C THR A 66 4.66 -13.55 6.46
N GLU A 67 5.86 -12.98 6.44
CA GLU A 67 6.34 -11.97 7.38
C GLU A 67 7.31 -11.01 6.69
N GLY A 68 7.43 -9.80 7.24
CA GLY A 68 8.24 -8.74 6.67
C GLY A 68 7.94 -7.40 7.33
N THR A 69 8.25 -6.31 6.62
CA THR A 69 8.00 -4.95 7.08
C THR A 69 7.25 -4.14 6.03
N LEU A 70 6.70 -3.01 6.45
CA LEU A 70 6.02 -2.05 5.59
C LEU A 70 6.63 -0.67 5.83
N CYS A 71 6.87 0.08 4.76
CA CYS A 71 7.32 1.46 4.86
C CYS A 71 6.35 2.40 4.16
N PHE A 72 5.63 3.20 4.95
CA PHE A 72 4.80 4.31 4.45
C PHE A 72 5.56 5.62 4.57
N ARG A 73 5.54 6.46 3.52
CA ARG A 73 6.21 7.77 3.52
C ARG A 73 5.25 8.87 3.10
N TRP A 74 5.27 9.95 3.86
CA TRP A 74 4.81 11.26 3.42
C TRP A 74 6.03 12.12 3.07
N VAL A 75 6.00 12.82 1.94
CA VAL A 75 7.08 13.72 1.52
C VAL A 75 6.53 15.13 1.33
N GLY A 76 7.06 16.08 2.10
CA GLY A 76 6.71 17.50 2.01
C GLY A 76 5.27 17.78 2.43
N THR A 77 4.85 17.27 3.60
CA THR A 77 3.58 17.61 4.25
C THR A 77 3.84 18.07 5.68
N ASP A 78 3.01 18.99 6.16
CA ASP A 78 3.02 19.47 7.55
C ASP A 78 1.87 18.86 8.38
N ASP A 79 0.97 18.10 7.75
CA ASP A 79 -0.19 17.45 8.38
C ASP A 79 -0.27 15.96 7.96
N PRO A 80 0.66 15.11 8.41
CA PRO A 80 0.66 13.71 8.02
C PRO A 80 -0.56 12.98 8.58
N VAL A 81 -1.19 12.14 7.75
CA VAL A 81 -2.29 11.27 8.17
C VAL A 81 -1.75 9.89 8.52
N HIS A 82 -2.17 9.35 9.67
CA HIS A 82 -1.83 7.99 10.07
C HIS A 82 -2.81 6.98 9.46
N PRO A 83 -2.34 5.90 8.83
CA PRO A 83 -3.23 4.88 8.28
C PRO A 83 -3.89 4.06 9.39
N HIS A 84 -5.18 3.79 9.23
CA HIS A 84 -5.86 2.71 9.96
C HIS A 84 -5.54 1.37 9.29
N VAL A 85 -5.11 0.39 10.07
CA VAL A 85 -4.70 -0.93 9.59
C VAL A 85 -5.60 -2.00 10.19
N GLU A 86 -6.10 -2.88 9.34
CA GLU A 86 -6.95 -4.01 9.73
C GLU A 86 -6.52 -5.25 8.96
N ILE A 87 -6.57 -6.41 9.62
CA ILE A 87 -6.38 -7.71 8.98
C ILE A 87 -7.76 -8.30 8.72
N VAL A 88 -8.04 -8.62 7.47
CA VAL A 88 -9.30 -9.23 7.04
C VAL A 88 -9.05 -10.58 6.37
N PRO A 89 -10.01 -11.52 6.39
CA PRO A 89 -9.90 -12.75 5.61
C PRO A 89 -9.74 -12.44 4.11
N VAL A 90 -8.85 -13.15 3.44
CA VAL A 90 -8.74 -13.07 1.98
C VAL A 90 -9.90 -13.87 1.39
N THR A 91 -10.94 -13.16 0.92
CA THR A 91 -12.03 -13.75 0.15
C THR A 91 -11.74 -13.56 -1.33
N THR A 92 -11.29 -14.61 -2.01
CA THR A 92 -11.28 -14.65 -3.47
C THR A 92 -12.73 -14.77 -3.96
N ARG A 93 -13.14 -13.96 -4.93
CA ARG A 93 -14.36 -14.25 -5.70
C ARG A 93 -14.05 -15.44 -6.60
N ASP A 94 -14.85 -16.50 -6.48
CA ASP A 94 -14.86 -17.64 -7.42
C ASP A 94 -15.23 -17.19 -8.84
#